data_AF-Q90YF5-F1
#
_entry.id   AF-Q90YF5-F1
#
_cell.length_a   1.000
_cell.length_b   1.000
_cell.length_c   1.000
_cell.angle_alpha   90.00
_cell.angle_beta   90.00
_cell.angle_gamma   90.00
#
_symmetry.space_group_name_H-M   'P 1'
#
loop_
_entity.id
_entity.type
_entity.pdbx_description
1 polymer ?
#
loop_
_entity_poly.entity_id
_entity_poly.type
_entity_poly.pdbx_seq_one_letter_code
_entity_poly.pdbx_strand_id
1 'polypeptide(L)'
;DFRKDLGWKWIHKPTGYHANYCMGSCTYIWNAENKYSQILALYKHHNPGASAQPCCVPQALEPLPILYYVGRQHKVEQLSNMIVRSCK
;
A
#
# COMPACT_ATOMS: atom_id res chain seq x y z
N ASP A 1 0.90 -11.83 -8.61
CA ASP A 1 1.03 -12.25 -10.02
C ASP A 1 0.10 -11.39 -10.87
N PHE A 2 0.59 -10.75 -11.92
CA PHE A 2 -0.22 -9.82 -12.72
C PHE A 2 -1.38 -10.50 -13.46
N ARG A 3 -1.16 -11.69 -14.02
CA ARG A 3 -2.20 -12.37 -14.80
C ARG A 3 -3.21 -13.06 -13.90
N LYS A 4 -2.72 -13.71 -12.84
CA LYS A 4 -3.56 -14.50 -11.95
C LYS A 4 -4.40 -13.62 -11.02
N ASP A 5 -3.80 -12.61 -10.40
CA ASP A 5 -4.46 -11.87 -9.32
C ASP A 5 -5.12 -10.57 -9.81
N LEU A 6 -4.57 -9.95 -10.86
CA LEU A 6 -5.10 -8.69 -11.43
C LEU A 6 -5.72 -8.85 -12.82
N GLY A 7 -5.58 -10.00 -13.47
CA GLY A 7 -6.05 -10.22 -14.84
C GLY A 7 -5.30 -9.41 -15.91
N TRP A 8 -4.17 -8.78 -15.56
CA TRP A 8 -3.40 -7.94 -16.46
C TRP A 8 -2.53 -8.78 -17.37
N LYS A 9 -2.86 -8.78 -18.66
CA LYS A 9 -2.16 -9.54 -19.72
C LYS A 9 -1.17 -8.70 -20.53
N TRP A 10 -1.17 -7.38 -20.33
CA TRP A 10 -0.41 -6.43 -21.14
C TRP A 10 1.03 -6.23 -20.63
N ILE A 11 1.29 -6.48 -19.34
CA ILE A 11 2.63 -6.46 -18.77
C ILE A 11 3.39 -7.73 -19.19
N HIS A 12 4.52 -7.54 -19.87
CA HIS A 12 5.38 -8.64 -20.29
C HIS A 12 6.35 -9.05 -19.18
N LYS A 13 7.01 -8.08 -18.53
CA LYS A 13 7.87 -8.28 -17.35
C LYS A 13 7.70 -7.16 -16.32
N PRO A 14 7.82 -7.44 -15.01
CA PRO A 14 7.93 -8.78 -14.41
C PRO A 14 6.58 -9.53 -14.47
N THR A 15 6.55 -10.84 -14.15
CA THR A 15 5.29 -11.62 -14.11
C THR A 15 4.45 -11.34 -12.86
N GLY A 16 5.10 -10.82 -11.81
CA GLY A 16 4.49 -10.38 -10.56
C GLY A 16 5.55 -9.66 -9.73
N TYR A 17 5.12 -9.12 -8.60
CA TYR A 17 5.98 -8.36 -7.70
C TYR A 17 5.44 -8.44 -6.27
N HIS A 18 6.26 -8.08 -5.29
CA HIS A 18 5.86 -7.97 -3.89
C HIS A 18 5.27 -6.58 -3.64
N ALA A 19 3.95 -6.46 -3.73
CA ALA A 19 3.26 -5.21 -3.43
C ALA A 19 3.33 -4.84 -1.95
N ASN A 20 3.36 -5.86 -1.09
CA ASN A 20 3.15 -5.75 0.36
C ASN A 20 1.79 -5.09 0.68
N TYR A 21 1.45 -5.01 1.96
CA TYR A 21 0.23 -4.35 2.40
C TYR A 21 0.37 -3.94 3.87
N CYS A 22 -0.44 -2.97 4.28
CA CYS A 22 -0.53 -2.54 5.66
C CYS A 22 -1.74 -3.19 6.32
N MET A 23 -1.52 -3.82 7.47
CA MET A 23 -2.58 -4.42 8.28
C MET A 23 -2.13 -4.48 9.73
N GLY A 24 -3.06 -4.20 10.65
CA GLY A 24 -2.80 -4.20 12.07
C GLY A 24 -3.52 -3.05 12.78
N SER A 25 -3.37 -3.01 14.11
CA SER A 25 -3.89 -1.93 14.93
C SER A 25 -2.88 -0.78 15.00
N CYS A 26 -3.31 0.44 14.68
CA CYS A 26 -2.49 1.64 14.84
C CYS A 26 -2.70 2.21 16.26
N THR A 27 -1.70 2.01 17.12
CA THR A 27 -1.76 2.49 18.51
C THR A 27 -1.16 3.89 18.64
N TYR A 28 -1.56 4.62 19.69
CA TYR A 28 -1.27 6.04 19.88
C TYR A 28 0.23 6.38 19.90
N ILE A 29 1.09 5.43 20.27
CA ILE A 29 2.52 5.66 20.52
C ILE A 29 3.34 5.60 19.22
N TRP A 30 2.91 4.85 18.22
CA TRP A 30 3.84 4.40 17.17
C TRP A 30 3.74 5.18 15.86
N ASN A 31 2.56 5.64 15.42
CA ASN A 31 2.39 6.13 14.03
C ASN A 31 1.35 7.26 13.83
N ALA A 32 1.05 8.05 14.86
CA ALA A 32 -0.02 9.04 14.75
C ALA A 32 0.42 10.29 13.94
N GLU A 33 0.11 10.28 12.65
CA GLU A 33 0.49 11.29 11.64
C GLU A 33 -0.04 12.69 11.95
N ASN A 34 -1.22 12.79 12.55
CA ASN A 34 -1.87 14.06 12.85
C ASN A 34 -2.60 14.04 14.20
N LYS A 35 -2.92 15.22 14.74
CA LYS A 35 -3.61 15.36 16.04
C LYS A 35 -4.93 14.58 16.10
N TYR A 36 -5.66 14.50 14.98
CA TYR A 36 -6.89 13.72 14.90
C TYR A 36 -6.64 12.23 15.16
N SER A 37 -5.64 11.64 14.50
CA SER A 37 -5.26 10.23 14.69
C SER A 37 -4.74 9.95 16.10
N GLN A 38 -4.03 10.90 16.73
CA GLN A 38 -3.59 10.80 18.13
C GLN A 38 -4.79 10.73 19.08
N ILE A 39 -5.74 11.65 18.93
CA ILE A 39 -6.96 11.70 19.75
C ILE A 39 -7.79 10.44 19.53
N LEU A 40 -7.93 9.97 18.29
CA LEU A 40 -8.70 8.79 17.95
C LEU A 40 -8.09 7.51 18.52
N ALA A 41 -6.76 7.39 18.48
CA ALA A 41 -6.04 6.28 19.09
C ALA A 41 -6.18 6.27 20.62
N LEU A 42 -6.10 7.44 21.27
CA LEU A 42 -6.34 7.59 22.70
C LEU A 42 -7.78 7.20 23.07
N TYR A 43 -8.76 7.67 22.28
CA TYR A 43 -10.16 7.31 22.46
C TYR A 43 -10.39 5.80 22.40
N LYS A 44 -9.80 5.11 21.40
CA LYS A 44 -9.85 3.64 21.27
C LYS A 44 -9.16 2.92 22.42
N HIS A 45 -8.06 3.46 22.95
CA HIS A 45 -7.35 2.89 24.10
C HIS A 45 -8.22 2.88 25.36
N HIS A 46 -8.94 3.97 25.64
CA HIS A 46 -9.86 4.05 26.77
C HIS A 46 -11.20 3.35 26.53
N ASN A 47 -11.62 3.18 25.27
CA ASN A 47 -12.85 2.50 24.89
C ASN A 47 -12.57 1.36 23.88
N PRO A 48 -12.09 0.18 24.33
CA PRO A 48 -11.72 -0.92 23.43
C PRO A 48 -12.86 -1.41 22.52
N GLY A 49 -14.12 -1.27 22.95
CA GLY A 49 -15.31 -1.63 22.16
C GLY A 49 -15.71 -0.58 21.10
N ALA A 50 -15.07 0.59 21.07
CA ALA A 50 -15.43 1.62 20.12
C ALA A 50 -15.04 1.23 18.68
N SER A 51 -15.94 1.47 17.72
CA SER A 51 -15.67 1.21 16.30
C SER A 51 -14.66 2.19 15.70
N ALA A 52 -14.53 3.38 16.29
CA ALA A 52 -13.67 4.43 15.79
C ALA A 52 -12.22 4.20 16.23
N GLN A 53 -11.35 3.93 15.25
CA GLN A 53 -9.91 3.72 15.44
C GLN A 53 -9.15 4.21 14.20
N PRO A 54 -7.88 4.63 14.33
CA PRO A 54 -7.04 4.92 13.17
C PRO A 54 -6.80 3.66 12.32
N CYS A 55 -6.72 3.84 11.01
CA CYS A 55 -6.43 2.77 10.04
C CYS A 55 -4.94 2.70 9.72
N CYS A 56 -4.41 1.48 9.57
CA CYS A 56 -3.04 1.25 9.12
C CYS A 56 -2.95 1.39 7.60
N VAL A 57 -2.20 2.39 7.14
CA VAL A 57 -2.11 2.77 5.72
C VAL A 57 -0.65 2.91 5.27
N PRO A 58 -0.36 2.79 3.96
CA PRO A 58 0.99 3.01 3.46
C PRO A 58 1.50 4.44 3.76
N GLN A 59 2.74 4.53 4.22
CA GLN A 59 3.46 5.80 4.40
C GLN A 59 4.44 6.04 3.27
N ALA A 60 5.32 5.07 3.00
CA ALA A 60 6.29 5.13 1.92
C ALA A 60 5.96 4.09 0.85
N LEU A 61 5.89 4.54 -0.39
CA LEU A 61 5.62 3.72 -1.56
C LEU A 61 6.74 3.87 -2.58
N GLU A 62 7.10 2.77 -3.22
CA GLU A 62 8.10 2.75 -4.29
C GLU A 62 7.46 2.44 -5.66
N PRO A 63 8.04 2.99 -6.73
CA PRO A 63 7.61 2.68 -8.09
C PRO A 63 8.03 1.26 -8.50
N LEU A 64 7.31 0.70 -9.47
CA LEU A 64 7.65 -0.58 -10.09
C LEU A 64 7.99 -0.37 -11.57
N PRO A 65 9.21 -0.68 -12.02
CA PRO A 65 9.54 -0.71 -13.44
C PRO A 65 8.86 -1.91 -14.11
N ILE A 66 8.25 -1.65 -15.25
CA ILE A 66 7.57 -2.64 -16.09
C ILE A 66 8.03 -2.54 -17.53
N LEU A 67 7.90 -3.66 -18.24
CA LEU A 67 8.12 -3.78 -19.67
C LEU A 67 6.83 -4.28 -20.32
N TYR A 68 6.35 -3.55 -21.33
CA TYR A 68 5.21 -3.95 -22.15
C TYR A 68 5.46 -3.64 -23.62
N TYR A 69 4.58 -4.14 -24.50
CA TYR A 69 4.69 -3.94 -25.94
C TYR A 69 3.50 -3.15 -26.47
N VAL A 70 3.78 -2.20 -27.37
CA VAL A 70 2.77 -1.53 -28.20
C VAL A 70 3.02 -1.97 -29.64
N GLY A 71 2.23 -2.94 -30.13
CA GLY A 71 2.51 -3.63 -31.38
C GLY A 71 3.81 -4.44 -31.28
N ARG A 72 4.84 -4.08 -32.07
CA ARG A 72 6.18 -4.71 -32.04
C ARG A 72 7.22 -3.90 -31.26
N GLN A 73 6.89 -2.69 -30.81
CA GLN A 73 7.82 -1.84 -30.06
C GLN A 73 7.72 -2.13 -28.57
N HIS A 74 8.86 -2.32 -27.92
CA HIS A 74 8.93 -2.47 -26.47
C HIS A 74 8.97 -1.10 -25.80
N LYS A 75 8.33 -0.98 -24.65
CA LYS A 75 8.33 0.22 -23.81
C LYS A 75 8.64 -0.17 -22.36
N VAL A 76 9.55 0.59 -21.75
CA VAL A 76 9.87 0.49 -20.33
C VAL A 76 9.29 1.71 -19.63
N GLU A 77 8.51 1.47 -18.58
CA GLU A 77 7.82 2.51 -17.84
C GLU A 77 7.88 2.19 -16.35
N GLN A 78 7.76 3.22 -15.51
CA GLN A 78 7.66 3.05 -14.06
C GLN A 78 6.26 3.40 -13.60
N LEU A 79 5.56 2.39 -13.06
CA LEU A 79 4.28 2.61 -12.40
C LEU A 79 4.55 3.16 -11.00
N SER A 80 3.99 4.33 -10.70
CA SER A 80 4.14 4.97 -9.38
C SER A 80 3.33 4.24 -8.31
N ASN A 81 3.80 4.34 -7.06
CA ASN A 81 3.07 3.91 -5.87
C ASN A 81 2.66 2.43 -5.83
N MET A 82 3.53 1.54 -6.31
CA MET A 82 3.18 0.11 -6.47
C MET A 82 3.60 -0.75 -5.28
N ILE A 83 4.73 -0.44 -4.62
CA ILE A 83 5.33 -1.27 -3.56
C ILE A 83 5.27 -0.54 -2.22
N VAL A 84 4.61 -1.11 -1.22
CA VAL A 84 4.60 -0.57 0.15
C VAL A 84 5.93 -0.89 0.85
N ARG A 85 6.60 0.14 1.37
CA ARG A 85 7.85 0.03 2.14
C ARG A 85 7.66 0.25 3.64
N SER A 86 6.78 1.15 4.02
CA SER A 86 6.42 1.37 5.43
C SER A 86 4.94 1.70 5.57
N CYS A 87 4.41 1.43 6.75
CA CYS A 87 3.04 1.69 7.14
C CYS A 87 3.00 2.68 8.29
N LYS A 88 1.92 3.45 8.36
CA LYS A 88 1.57 4.30 9.49
C LYS A 88 0.18 3.92 9.99
#